data_AF-A0AAD8X9A5-F1
#
_entry.id   AF-A0AAD8X9A5-F1
#
_cell.length_a   1.000
_cell.length_b   1.000
_cell.length_c   1.000
_cell.angle_alpha   90.00
_cell.angle_beta   90.00
_cell.angle_gamma   90.00
#
_symmetry.space_group_name_H-M   'P 1'
#
loop_
_entity.id
_entity.type
_entity.pdbx_description
1 polymer ?
#
loop_
_entity_poly.entity_id
_entity_poly.type
_entity_poly.pdbx_seq_one_letter_code
_entity_poly.pdbx_strand_id
1 'polypeptide(L)'
;MRATTDNPNSEDASSTSEWQVRHIQGHSNSGGTIYYRVAWEPTWEPADRLQHMLPVLLAWNKLHGCSYSRRVRSCQCDPTLEHWTGKVTGRKKVDGMVHYKIQWQVTTEPAVNLKNAQSLVKEYWDKVYGLELGNRGEHEDDSESV
;
A
#
# COMPACT_ATOMS: atom_id res chain seq x y z
N MET A 1 33.29 16.91 -32.67
CA MET A 1 32.65 15.86 -31.84
C MET A 1 32.24 16.51 -30.53
N ARG A 2 30.94 16.76 -30.30
CA ARG A 2 30.40 17.24 -29.03
C ARG A 2 29.40 16.20 -28.55
N ALA A 3 29.79 15.47 -27.51
CA ALA A 3 28.89 14.57 -26.79
C ALA A 3 27.88 15.44 -26.05
N THR A 4 26.61 15.30 -26.43
CA THR A 4 25.49 15.87 -25.69
C THR A 4 24.99 14.72 -24.83
N THR A 5 25.29 14.78 -23.54
CA THR A 5 24.83 13.77 -22.58
C THR A 5 23.35 14.00 -22.36
N ASP A 6 22.53 13.17 -22.99
CA ASP A 6 21.11 13.07 -22.71
C ASP A 6 20.92 12.70 -21.24
N ASN A 7 20.20 13.55 -20.52
CA ASN A 7 19.85 13.38 -19.12
C ASN A 7 18.55 12.55 -19.04
N PRO A 8 18.56 11.28 -18.58
CA PRO A 8 17.36 10.49 -18.50
C PRO A 8 16.69 10.74 -17.15
N ASN A 9 15.95 11.84 -17.03
CA ASN A 9 15.01 12.03 -15.93
C ASN A 9 13.61 12.29 -16.48
N SER A 10 13.18 11.43 -17.41
CA SER A 10 11.77 11.21 -17.70
C SER A 10 11.19 10.37 -16.56
N GLU A 11 10.97 10.98 -15.40
CA GLU A 11 10.06 10.40 -14.42
C GLU A 11 8.68 10.37 -15.07
N ASP A 12 8.29 9.14 -15.38
CA ASP A 12 7.10 8.70 -16.06
C ASP A 12 5.84 9.25 -15.38
N ALA A 13 5.39 10.40 -15.86
CA ALA A 13 4.15 11.03 -15.45
C ALA A 13 2.97 10.51 -16.29
N SER A 14 2.85 9.20 -16.51
CA SER A 14 1.61 8.61 -17.04
C SER A 14 1.61 7.09 -16.97
N SER A 15 1.20 6.51 -15.85
CA SER A 15 0.44 5.25 -15.84
C SER A 15 -0.38 5.17 -14.57
N THR A 16 -1.69 4.95 -14.72
CA THR A 16 -2.68 4.58 -13.70
C THR A 16 -2.08 3.97 -12.44
N SER A 17 -2.32 4.59 -11.29
CA SER A 17 -1.81 4.15 -9.98
C SER A 17 -2.44 2.80 -9.61
N GLU A 18 -1.90 1.70 -10.14
CA GLU A 18 -2.16 0.39 -9.58
C GLU A 18 -1.57 0.38 -8.17
N TRP A 19 -2.44 0.30 -7.16
CA TRP A 19 -2.03 0.32 -5.77
C TRP A 19 -1.07 -0.82 -5.48
N GLN A 20 0.14 -0.49 -5.06
CA GLN A 20 1.19 -1.47 -4.85
C GLN A 20 1.04 -2.12 -3.48
N VAL A 21 0.87 -3.43 -3.48
CA VAL A 21 0.90 -4.24 -2.26
C VAL A 21 2.34 -4.31 -1.77
N ARG A 22 2.54 -4.00 -0.49
CA ARG A 22 3.83 -4.13 0.19
C ARG A 22 4.05 -5.54 0.71
N HIS A 23 3.06 -6.09 1.41
CA HIS A 23 3.09 -7.47 1.89
C HIS A 23 1.70 -7.97 2.32
N ILE A 24 1.53 -9.29 2.32
CA ILE A 24 0.37 -9.97 2.89
C ILE A 24 0.68 -10.32 4.35
N GLN A 25 -0.13 -9.81 5.27
CA GLN A 25 0.03 -10.00 6.71
C GLN A 25 -0.65 -11.26 7.25
N GLY A 26 -1.62 -11.77 6.51
CA GLY A 26 -2.45 -12.88 6.96
C GLY A 26 -3.58 -13.16 5.98
N HIS A 27 -4.31 -14.22 6.26
CA HIS A 27 -5.53 -14.57 5.53
C HIS A 27 -6.64 -14.93 6.53
N SER A 28 -7.89 -14.82 6.08
CA SER A 28 -9.07 -15.38 6.72
C SER A 28 -9.96 -16.05 5.66
N ASN A 29 -10.75 -17.03 6.08
CA ASN A 29 -11.72 -17.69 5.22
C ASN A 29 -13.13 -17.37 5.71
N SER A 30 -13.96 -16.83 4.84
CA SER A 30 -15.37 -16.54 5.11
C SER A 30 -16.21 -16.96 3.92
N GLY A 31 -17.17 -17.86 4.14
CA GLY A 31 -18.07 -18.34 3.08
C GLY A 31 -17.34 -18.99 1.90
N GLY A 32 -16.22 -19.68 2.14
CA GLY A 32 -15.39 -20.29 1.09
C GLY A 32 -14.54 -19.30 0.29
N THR A 33 -14.59 -18.00 0.62
CA THR A 33 -13.76 -16.97 0.01
C THR A 33 -12.58 -16.65 0.93
N ILE A 34 -11.38 -16.62 0.35
CA ILE A 34 -10.16 -16.22 1.03
C ILE A 34 -10.03 -14.70 0.94
N TYR A 35 -9.90 -14.08 2.11
CA TYR A 35 -9.58 -12.68 2.27
C TYR A 35 -8.17 -12.53 2.82
N TYR A 36 -7.43 -11.57 2.31
CA TYR A 36 -6.06 -11.28 2.73
C TYR A 36 -6.03 -9.98 3.52
N ARG A 37 -5.22 -9.94 4.58
CA ARG A 37 -4.87 -8.70 5.27
C ARG A 37 -3.69 -8.07 4.55
N VAL A 38 -3.93 -6.98 3.84
CA VAL A 38 -2.99 -6.42 2.87
C VAL A 38 -2.40 -5.13 3.40
N ALA A 39 -1.08 -5.09 3.50
CA ALA A 39 -0.35 -3.86 3.75
C ALA A 39 0.08 -3.24 2.42
N TRP A 40 -0.20 -1.96 2.26
CA TRP A 40 0.07 -1.22 1.02
C TRP A 40 1.34 -0.38 1.12
N GLU A 41 1.97 -0.15 -0.03
CA GLU A 41 3.06 0.82 -0.13
C GLU A 41 2.54 2.24 0.09
N PRO A 42 3.28 3.10 0.80
CA PRO A 42 2.91 4.51 0.95
C PRO A 42 2.95 5.23 -0.40
N THR A 43 1.91 5.99 -0.72
CA THR A 43 1.85 6.73 -1.98
C THR A 43 1.87 8.24 -1.75
N TRP A 44 2.29 8.98 -2.78
CA TRP A 44 2.16 10.43 -2.83
C TRP A 44 0.89 10.78 -3.59
N GLU A 45 -0.13 11.24 -2.89
CA GLU A 45 -1.38 11.63 -3.51
C GLU A 45 -1.55 13.15 -3.54
N PRO A 46 -2.07 13.71 -4.65
CA PRO A 46 -2.45 15.10 -4.68
C PRO A 46 -3.62 15.34 -3.71
N ALA A 47 -3.65 16.53 -3.12
CA ALA A 47 -4.62 16.90 -2.08
C ALA A 47 -6.09 16.75 -2.51
N ASP A 48 -6.34 16.77 -3.81
CA ASP A 48 -7.65 16.78 -4.43
C ASP A 48 -8.22 15.36 -4.68
N ARG A 49 -7.38 14.32 -4.74
CA ARG A 49 -7.77 12.89 -4.66
C ARG A 49 -8.08 12.43 -3.23
N LEU A 50 -7.64 13.19 -2.22
CA LEU A 50 -7.76 12.85 -0.80
C LEU A 50 -8.94 13.53 -0.09
N GLN A 51 -10.05 13.79 -0.78
CA GLN A 51 -11.20 14.51 -0.19
C GLN A 51 -11.79 13.77 1.01
N HIS A 52 -11.88 12.45 0.95
CA HIS A 52 -12.33 11.59 2.04
C HIS A 52 -11.41 11.69 3.28
N MET A 53 -10.12 12.03 3.09
CA MET A 53 -9.14 12.25 4.17
C MET A 53 -9.02 13.71 4.63
N LEU A 54 -9.87 14.62 4.15
CA LEU A 54 -9.75 16.05 4.44
C LEU A 54 -9.60 16.38 5.93
N PRO A 55 -10.34 15.77 6.87
CA PRO A 55 -10.14 16.02 8.30
C PRO A 55 -8.72 15.68 8.78
N VAL A 56 -8.16 14.58 8.29
CA VAL A 56 -6.79 14.13 8.62
C VAL A 56 -5.76 15.10 8.06
N LEU A 57 -5.95 15.55 6.81
CA LEU A 57 -5.07 16.53 6.17
C LEU A 57 -5.05 17.86 6.93
N LEU A 58 -6.21 18.35 7.36
CA LEU A 58 -6.33 19.60 8.11
C LEU A 58 -5.67 19.50 9.49
N ALA A 59 -5.89 18.40 10.21
CA ALA A 59 -5.25 18.15 11.50
C ALA A 59 -3.72 18.10 11.35
N TRP A 60 -3.21 17.40 10.34
CA TRP A 60 -1.77 17.33 10.06
C TRP A 60 -1.21 18.71 9.72
N ASN A 61 -1.86 19.47 8.83
CA ASN A 61 -1.41 20.81 8.47
C ASN A 61 -1.34 21.75 9.68
N LYS A 62 -2.36 21.70 10.56
CA LYS A 62 -2.39 22.49 11.79
C LYS A 62 -1.22 22.14 12.71
N LEU A 63 -0.92 20.84 12.87
CA LEU A 63 0.20 20.37 13.69
C LEU A 63 1.56 20.82 13.14
N HIS A 64 1.67 20.95 11.82
CA HIS A 64 2.93 21.30 11.12
C HIS A 64 2.98 22.76 10.64
N GLY A 65 2.11 23.64 11.11
CA GLY A 65 2.11 25.07 10.75
C GLY A 65 1.91 25.36 9.26
N CYS A 66 1.33 24.42 8.50
CA CYS A 66 1.15 24.55 7.06
C CYS A 66 -0.16 25.26 6.74
N SER A 67 -0.10 26.28 5.89
CA SER A 67 -1.29 26.94 5.36
C SER A 67 -1.99 26.05 4.32
N TYR A 68 -3.29 25.79 4.55
CA TYR A 68 -4.12 25.05 3.60
C TYR A 68 -4.76 26.03 2.61
N SER A 69 -4.13 26.20 1.44
CA SER A 69 -4.72 26.97 0.34
C SER A 69 -5.64 26.07 -0.49
N ARG A 70 -6.94 26.09 -0.22
CA ARG A 70 -7.93 25.34 -0.98
C ARG A 70 -8.11 25.99 -2.35
N ARG A 71 -7.61 25.35 -3.42
CA ARG A 71 -8.15 25.58 -4.77
C ARG A 71 -9.15 24.47 -5.03
N VAL A 72 -10.44 24.76 -4.88
CA VAL A 72 -11.50 23.84 -5.26
C VAL A 72 -11.57 23.86 -6.78
N ARG A 73 -10.83 22.96 -7.43
CA ARG A 73 -11.21 22.53 -8.78
C ARG A 73 -12.24 21.41 -8.60
N SER A 74 -13.26 21.38 -9.45
CA SER A 74 -14.21 20.28 -9.55
C SER A 74 -13.43 18.99 -9.76
N CYS A 75 -13.22 18.24 -8.68
CA CYS A 75 -12.29 17.13 -8.70
C CYS A 75 -13.05 15.81 -8.76
N GLN A 76 -12.60 14.92 -9.64
CA GLN A 76 -13.06 13.55 -9.68
C GLN A 76 -12.48 12.84 -8.46
N CYS A 77 -13.34 12.42 -7.54
CA CYS A 77 -12.91 11.49 -6.49
C CYS A 77 -12.58 10.16 -7.15
N ASP A 78 -11.46 9.56 -6.75
CA ASP A 78 -11.17 8.18 -7.13
C ASP A 78 -12.02 7.27 -6.24
N PRO A 79 -13.00 6.53 -6.79
CA PRO A 79 -13.87 5.67 -5.98
C PRO A 79 -13.09 4.57 -5.24
N THR A 80 -11.92 4.20 -5.75
CA THR A 80 -11.03 3.20 -5.11
C THR A 80 -10.53 3.69 -3.76
N LEU A 81 -10.35 4.99 -3.60
CA LEU A 81 -9.83 5.60 -2.38
C LEU A 81 -10.89 5.92 -1.34
N GLU A 82 -12.18 5.96 -1.71
CA GLU A 82 -13.23 6.45 -0.79
C GLU A 82 -13.31 5.68 0.52
N HIS A 83 -12.94 4.40 0.51
CA HIS A 83 -12.94 3.53 1.69
C HIS A 83 -11.55 3.34 2.30
N TRP A 84 -10.49 3.88 1.67
CA TRP A 84 -9.14 3.77 2.18
C TRP A 84 -8.86 4.91 3.13
N THR A 85 -8.15 4.60 4.21
CA THR A 85 -7.69 5.62 5.15
C THR A 85 -6.23 5.39 5.46
N GLY A 86 -5.56 6.43 5.95
CA GLY A 86 -4.14 6.38 6.19
C GLY A 86 -3.65 7.49 7.11
N LYS A 87 -2.39 7.40 7.46
CA LYS A 87 -1.68 8.44 8.21
C LYS A 87 -0.89 9.31 7.22
N VAL A 88 -1.02 10.63 7.35
CA VAL A 88 -0.16 11.56 6.63
C VAL A 88 1.23 11.51 7.25
N THR A 89 2.24 11.22 6.43
CA THR A 89 3.65 11.10 6.85
C THR A 89 4.56 12.13 6.20
N GLY A 90 4.06 12.86 5.20
CA GLY A 90 4.83 13.88 4.52
C GLY A 90 3.94 14.78 3.68
N ARG A 91 4.51 15.92 3.29
CA ARG A 91 3.88 16.91 2.43
C ARG A 91 4.94 17.51 1.51
N LYS A 92 4.61 17.66 0.23
CA LYS A 92 5.44 18.40 -0.74
C LYS A 92 4.56 19.26 -1.64
N LYS A 93 5.16 20.26 -2.27
CA LYS A 93 4.49 21.09 -3.27
C LYS A 93 5.23 20.91 -4.60
N VAL A 94 4.52 20.45 -5.62
CA VAL A 94 5.03 20.22 -6.97
C VAL A 94 4.14 21.01 -7.91
N ASP A 95 4.73 21.91 -8.72
CA ASP A 95 4.02 22.75 -9.70
C ASP A 95 2.79 23.48 -9.15
N GLY A 96 2.92 24.01 -7.93
CA GLY A 96 1.82 24.73 -7.28
C GLY A 96 0.78 23.82 -6.59
N MET A 97 0.84 22.51 -6.80
CA MET A 97 -0.07 21.52 -6.25
C MET A 97 0.52 20.83 -5.01
N VAL A 98 -0.28 20.76 -3.95
CA VAL A 98 0.10 20.10 -2.70
C VAL A 98 -0.13 18.60 -2.85
N HIS A 99 0.90 17.82 -2.52
CA HIS A 99 0.86 16.38 -2.43
C HIS A 99 1.14 15.94 -0.99
N TYR A 100 0.48 14.89 -0.55
CA TYR A 100 0.69 14.27 0.75
C TYR A 100 1.21 12.85 0.59
N LYS A 101 2.16 12.47 1.43
CA LYS A 101 2.60 11.08 1.54
C LYS A 101 1.68 10.37 2.52
N ILE A 102 0.94 9.39 2.04
CA ILE A 102 -0.02 8.64 2.84
C ILE A 102 0.53 7.25 3.14
N GLN A 103 0.68 6.96 4.42
CA GLN A 103 0.86 5.59 4.91
C GLN A 103 -0.53 4.98 5.07
N TRP A 104 -0.94 4.16 4.11
CA TRP A 104 -2.24 3.51 4.11
C TRP A 104 -2.38 2.51 5.25
N GLN A 105 -3.60 2.39 5.77
CA GLN A 105 -3.96 1.34 6.71
C GLN A 105 -4.01 -0.02 6.01
N VAL A 106 -3.89 -1.08 6.81
CA VAL A 106 -4.07 -2.45 6.33
C VAL A 106 -5.54 -2.65 5.99
N THR A 107 -5.82 -3.16 4.79
CA THR A 107 -7.19 -3.48 4.37
C THR A 107 -7.39 -5.00 4.30
N THR A 108 -8.66 -5.42 4.20
CA THR A 108 -9.02 -6.82 4.00
C THR A 108 -9.55 -6.97 2.59
N GLU A 109 -8.78 -7.64 1.74
CA GLU A 109 -9.07 -7.73 0.30
C GLU A 109 -9.35 -9.16 -0.12
N PRO A 110 -10.35 -9.40 -0.97
CA PRO A 110 -10.50 -10.69 -1.63
C PRO A 110 -9.36 -10.92 -2.63
N ALA A 111 -9.05 -12.19 -2.92
CA ALA A 111 -8.00 -12.57 -3.88
C ALA A 111 -8.12 -11.86 -5.26
N VAL A 112 -9.34 -11.57 -5.69
CA VAL A 112 -9.63 -10.90 -6.97
C VAL A 112 -9.08 -9.47 -7.06
N ASN A 113 -8.86 -8.81 -5.92
CA ASN A 113 -8.30 -7.46 -5.83
C ASN A 113 -6.76 -7.47 -5.86
N LEU A 114 -6.12 -8.64 -5.79
CA LEU A 114 -4.67 -8.81 -5.70
C LEU A 114 -4.04 -9.37 -6.99
N LYS A 115 -4.67 -9.12 -8.14
CA LYS A 115 -4.19 -9.62 -9.44
C LYS A 115 -2.79 -9.10 -9.79
N ASN A 116 -2.45 -7.88 -9.39
CA ASN A 116 -1.13 -7.29 -9.58
C ASN A 116 -0.10 -7.74 -8.50
N ALA A 117 -0.53 -8.49 -7.48
CA ALA A 117 0.30 -8.91 -6.35
C ALA A 117 0.36 -10.44 -6.20
N GLN A 118 0.16 -11.19 -7.28
CA GLN A 118 0.14 -12.66 -7.25
C GLN A 118 1.46 -13.26 -6.72
N SER A 119 2.60 -12.63 -7.00
CA SER A 119 3.90 -13.07 -6.47
C SER A 119 3.94 -13.02 -4.94
N LEU A 120 3.39 -11.95 -4.33
CA LEU A 120 3.33 -11.77 -2.89
C LEU A 120 2.32 -12.72 -2.24
N VAL A 121 1.20 -13.01 -2.92
CA VAL A 121 0.25 -14.03 -2.48
C VAL A 121 0.92 -15.42 -2.47
N LYS A 122 1.68 -15.74 -3.51
CA LYS A 122 2.43 -16.99 -3.57
C LYS A 122 3.46 -17.09 -2.44
N GLU A 123 4.29 -16.06 -2.28
CA GLU A 123 5.31 -16.02 -1.22
C GLU A 123 4.70 -16.20 0.18
N TYR A 124 3.53 -15.58 0.41
CA TYR A 124 2.79 -15.76 1.65
C TYR A 124 2.42 -17.23 1.90
N TRP A 125 1.85 -17.92 0.91
CA TRP A 125 1.49 -19.32 1.04
C TRP A 125 2.70 -20.25 1.15
N ASP A 126 3.76 -19.98 0.40
CA ASP A 126 5.02 -20.74 0.51
C ASP A 126 5.57 -20.69 1.94
N LYS A 127 5.48 -19.53 2.60
CA LYS A 127 5.84 -19.37 4.02
C LYS A 127 4.91 -20.13 4.95
N VAL A 128 3.59 -20.03 4.75
CA VAL A 128 2.59 -20.73 5.57
C VAL A 128 2.80 -22.25 5.51
N TYR A 129 2.91 -22.83 4.32
CA TYR A 129 3.12 -24.27 4.15
C TYR A 129 4.51 -24.73 4.60
N GLY A 130 5.54 -23.90 4.42
CA GLY A 130 6.89 -24.17 4.93
C GLY A 130 6.93 -24.26 6.46
N LEU A 131 6.14 -23.43 7.16
CA LEU A 131 6.01 -23.46 8.62
C LEU A 131 5.23 -24.69 9.12
N GLU A 132 4.20 -25.14 8.39
CA GLU A 132 3.43 -26.34 8.76
C GLU A 132 4.25 -27.63 8.65
N LEU A 133 5.19 -27.70 7.71
CA LEU A 133 6.06 -28.87 7.54
C LEU A 133 7.22 -28.92 8.55
N GLY A 134 7.75 -27.76 8.98
CA GLY A 134 8.83 -27.70 9.98
C GLY A 134 8.41 -28.11 11.40
N ASN A 135 7.14 -27.94 11.75
CA ASN A 135 6.62 -28.26 13.09
C ASN A 135 6.28 -29.75 13.31
N ARG A 136 6.55 -30.64 12.35
CA ARG A 136 6.20 -32.08 12.43
C ARG A 136 7.41 -33.01 12.65
N GLY A 137 8.62 -32.45 12.84
CA GLY A 137 9.89 -33.19 12.82
C GLY A 137 10.52 -33.58 14.16
N GLU A 138 9.97 -33.18 15.32
CA GLU A 138 10.58 -33.48 16.63
C GLU A 138 9.68 -34.43 17.45
N HIS A 139 9.64 -35.70 17.03
CA HIS A 139 9.28 -36.82 17.91
C HIS A 139 10.20 -37.98 17.55
N GLU A 140 11.48 -37.84 17.89
CA GLU A 140 12.41 -38.97 17.92
C GLU A 140 12.06 -39.81 19.16
N ASP A 141 11.44 -40.95 18.89
CA ASP A 141 11.25 -42.06 19.84
C ASP A 141 12.60 -42.46 20.43
N ASP A 142 12.84 -42.13 21.70
CA ASP A 142 13.84 -42.81 22.53
C ASP A 142 13.33 -44.23 22.80
N SER A 143 13.54 -45.12 21.83
CA SER A 143 13.42 -46.57 22.04
C SER A 143 14.67 -47.06 22.77
N GLU A 144 14.60 -47.01 24.09
CA GLU A 144 15.54 -47.64 25.02
C GLU A 144 15.61 -49.15 24.71
N SER A 145 16.79 -49.61 24.28
CA SER A 145 17.06 -51.02 24.00
C SER A 145 17.40 -51.73 25.30
N VAL A 146 16.59 -52.72 25.70
CA VAL A 146 16.93 -53.68 26.77
C VAL A 146 17.53 -54.94 26.16
#